data_AF-A0A835G5M7-F1
#
_entry.id   AF-A0A835G5M7-F1
#
_cell.length_a   1.000
_cell.length_b   1.000
_cell.length_c   1.000
_cell.angle_alpha   90.00
_cell.angle_beta   90.00
_cell.angle_gamma   90.00
#
_symmetry.space_group_name_H-M   'P 1'
#
loop_
_entity.id
_entity.type
_entity.pdbx_description
1 polymer ?
#
loop_
_entity_poly.entity_id
_entity_poly.type
_entity_poly.pdbx_seq_one_letter_code
_entity_poly.pdbx_strand_id
1 'polypeptide(L)' 'MTEAGFVKAQSDNLPKIDAFMMTAYFASNPDFTSAEIRGVKAARSTRESYGDSAVGYVQVKRDGDICVVKAQMDYT' A
#
# COMPACT_ATOMS: atom_id res chain seq x y z
N MET A 1 -17.59 3.48 -3.82
CA MET A 1 -18.04 2.08 -4.00
C MET A 1 -16.84 1.25 -4.43
N THR A 2 -16.73 0.00 -3.99
CA THR A 2 -15.66 -0.90 -4.46
C THR A 2 -16.03 -1.54 -5.79
N GLU A 3 -15.01 -1.87 -6.58
CA GLU A 3 -15.17 -2.62 -7.84
C GLU A 3 -15.69 -4.05 -7.58
N ALA A 4 -16.27 -4.67 -8.61
CA ALA A 4 -16.77 -6.05 -8.51
C ALA A 4 -15.64 -7.01 -8.10
N GLY A 5 -15.88 -7.78 -7.04
CA GLY A 5 -14.89 -8.70 -6.45
C GLY A 5 -13.89 -8.04 -5.51
N PHE A 6 -13.98 -6.74 -5.27
CA PHE A 6 -13.15 -6.02 -4.28
C PHE A 6 -13.96 -5.70 -3.02
N VAL A 7 -13.30 -5.83 -1.88
CA VAL A 7 -13.81 -5.42 -0.56
C VAL A 7 -13.09 -4.17 -0.09
N LYS A 8 -13.74 -3.36 0.75
CA LYS A 8 -13.10 -2.18 1.35
C LYS A 8 -11.93 -2.65 2.23
N ALA A 9 -10.77 -2.00 2.12
CA ALA A 9 -9.64 -2.31 2.98
C ALA A 9 -9.99 -2.00 4.44
N GLN A 10 -9.59 -2.88 5.34
CA GLN A 10 -9.75 -2.80 6.79
C GLN A 10 -8.46 -3.32 7.43
N SER A 11 -8.20 -2.93 8.68
CA SER A 11 -6.98 -3.26 9.41
C SER A 11 -6.72 -4.78 9.51
N ASP A 12 -7.79 -5.58 9.49
CA ASP A 12 -7.78 -7.04 9.62
C ASP A 12 -7.73 -7.79 8.27
N ASN A 13 -7.98 -7.10 7.15
CA ASN A 13 -8.05 -7.73 5.82
C ASN A 13 -6.87 -7.38 4.89
N LEU A 14 -5.91 -6.59 5.38
CA LEU A 14 -4.67 -6.28 4.69
C LEU A 14 -3.64 -7.42 4.82
N PRO A 15 -2.79 -7.63 3.79
CA PRO A 15 -1.69 -8.59 3.89
C PRO A 15 -0.70 -8.13 4.97
N LYS A 16 -0.27 -9.07 5.81
CA LYS A 16 0.81 -8.81 6.76
C LYS A 16 2.12 -8.76 5.99
N ILE A 17 2.87 -7.68 6.17
CA ILE A 17 4.20 -7.51 5.57
C ILE A 17 5.23 -7.79 6.66
N ASP A 18 6.20 -8.66 6.36
CA ASP A 18 7.34 -8.91 7.23
C ASP A 18 8.60 -8.12 6.77
N ALA A 19 9.59 -8.05 7.65
CA ALA A 19 10.82 -7.30 7.39
C ALA A 19 11.66 -7.87 6.23
N PHE A 20 11.60 -9.19 5.99
CA PHE A 20 12.31 -9.82 4.88
C PHE A 20 11.65 -9.48 3.54
N MET A 21 10.31 -9.45 3.49
CA MET A 21 9.55 -9.01 2.33
C MET A 21 9.86 -7.55 1.98
N MET A 22 9.93 -6.66 2.99
CA MET A 22 10.36 -5.26 2.76
C MET A 22 11.80 -5.19 2.24
N THR A 23 12.72 -5.95 2.83
CA THR A 23 14.14 -5.94 2.44
C THR A 23 14.33 -6.43 1.01
N ALA A 24 13.67 -7.54 0.64
CA ALA A 24 13.69 -8.08 -0.72
C ALA A 24 13.09 -7.10 -1.73
N TYR A 25 12.01 -6.40 -1.36
CA TYR A 25 11.41 -5.37 -2.21
C TYR A 25 12.34 -4.17 -2.42
N PHE A 26 12.99 -3.65 -1.37
CA PHE A 26 13.95 -2.56 -1.50
C PHE A 26 15.19 -2.95 -2.31
N ALA A 27 15.65 -4.21 -2.20
CA ALA A 27 16.79 -4.71 -2.97
C ALA A 27 16.45 -4.89 -4.47
N SER A 28 15.21 -5.23 -4.79
CA SER A 28 14.76 -5.50 -6.17
C SER A 28 14.20 -4.28 -6.90
N ASN A 29 13.87 -3.20 -6.18
CA ASN A 29 13.30 -1.99 -6.78
C ASN A 29 14.30 -0.81 -6.76
N PRO A 30 15.01 -0.53 -7.87
CA PRO A 30 16.01 0.54 -7.93
C PRO A 30 15.41 1.93 -7.70
N ASP A 31 14.11 2.14 -7.94
CA ASP A 31 13.43 3.41 -7.70
C ASP A 31 13.39 3.78 -6.22
N PHE A 32 13.45 2.81 -5.30
CA PHE A 32 13.54 3.07 -3.86
C PHE A 32 14.95 3.43 -3.40
N THR A 33 15.96 3.06 -4.19
CA THR A 33 17.36 3.49 -3.98
C THR A 33 17.68 4.82 -4.67
N SER A 34 16.85 5.24 -5.62
CA SER A 34 17.01 6.51 -6.32
C SER A 34 16.88 7.69 -5.37
N ALA A 35 17.90 8.57 -5.35
CA ALA A 35 17.98 9.69 -4.42
C ALA A 35 16.80 10.68 -4.54
N GLU A 36 16.15 10.73 -5.69
CA GLU A 36 15.03 11.64 -5.98
C GLU A 36 13.69 11.16 -5.41
N ILE A 37 13.55 9.85 -5.20
CA ILE A 37 12.30 9.20 -4.74
C ILE A 37 12.45 8.70 -3.31
N ARG A 38 13.69 8.44 -2.89
CA ARG A 38 14.03 7.97 -1.54
C ARG A 38 13.56 8.97 -0.49
N GLY A 39 12.64 8.52 0.35
CA GLY A 39 12.09 9.33 1.44
C GLY A 39 10.81 10.08 1.08
N VAL A 40 10.44 10.27 -0.19
CA VAL A 40 9.17 10.94 -0.56
C VAL A 40 7.96 10.13 -0.10
N LYS A 41 7.97 8.82 -0.34
CA LYS A 41 6.89 7.93 0.14
C LYS A 41 6.90 7.79 1.66
N ALA A 42 8.08 7.67 2.28
CA ALA A 42 8.21 7.57 3.73
C ALA A 42 7.72 8.85 4.44
N ALA A 43 8.06 10.03 3.93
CA ALA A 43 7.64 11.32 4.46
C ALA A 43 6.13 11.58 4.28
N ARG A 44 5.52 11.08 3.19
CA ARG A 44 4.06 11.15 3.02
C ARG A 44 3.32 10.19 3.95
N SER A 45 3.90 9.03 4.26
CA SER A 45 3.32 8.01 5.14
C SER A 45 3.52 8.27 6.64
N THR A 46 4.40 9.20 7.05
CA THR A 46 4.59 9.58 8.48
C THR A 46 3.52 10.52 9.03
N ARG A 47 2.56 11.00 8.23
CA ARG A 47 1.44 11.79 8.76
C ARG A 47 0.61 10.89 9.68
N GLU A 48 0.48 11.29 10.94
CA GLU A 48 -0.19 10.53 12.01
C GLU A 48 -1.63 10.10 11.63
N SER A 49 -2.32 10.91 10.83
CA SER A 49 -3.70 10.65 10.35
C SER A 49 -3.78 9.87 9.03
N TYR A 50 -2.64 9.53 8.40
CA TYR A 50 -2.60 8.85 7.10
C TYR A 50 -3.11 7.41 7.20
N GLY A 51 -2.87 6.71 8.30
CA GLY A 51 -3.32 5.33 8.50
C GLY A 51 -4.84 5.20 8.36
N ASP A 52 -5.59 5.90 9.21
CA ASP A 52 -7.06 5.85 9.21
C ASP A 52 -7.68 6.47 7.96
N SER A 53 -7.11 7.58 7.47
CA SER A 53 -7.63 8.24 6.27
C SER A 53 -7.40 7.38 5.02
N ALA A 54 -6.22 6.78 4.86
CA ALA A 54 -5.86 6.02 3.65
C ALA A 54 -6.59 4.68 3.55
N VAL A 55 -6.83 3.98 4.66
CA VAL A 55 -7.56 2.69 4.66
C VAL A 55 -8.97 2.84 4.08
N GLY A 56 -9.57 4.02 4.18
CA GLY A 56 -10.86 4.34 3.56
C GLY A 56 -10.87 4.36 2.03
N TYR A 57 -9.72 4.59 1.39
CA TYR A 57 -9.58 4.76 -0.08
C TYR A 57 -8.94 3.57 -0.78
N VAL A 58 -8.61 2.50 -0.05
CA VAL A 58 -8.07 1.26 -0.61
C VAL A 58 -9.15 0.19 -0.69
N GLN A 59 -9.08 -0.60 -1.75
CA GLN A 59 -9.90 -1.77 -1.96
C GLN A 59 -9.02 -2.99 -2.21
N VAL A 60 -9.43 -4.14 -1.69
CA VAL A 60 -8.63 -5.37 -1.66
C VAL A 60 -9.40 -6.49 -2.35
N LYS A 61 -8.73 -7.28 -3.17
CA LYS A 61 -9.23 -8.54 -3.73
C LYS A 61 -8.22 -9.64 -3.46
N ARG A 62 -8.71 -10.82 -3.07
CA ARG A 62 -7.87 -12.01 -2.86
C ARG A 62 -8.24 -13.05 -3.90
N ASP A 63 -7.24 -13.51 -4.65
CA ASP A 63 -7.34 -14.57 -5.65
C ASP A 63 -6.26 -15.62 -5.30
N GLY A 64 -6.64 -16.62 -4.51
CA GLY A 64 -5.71 -17.62 -3.97
C GLY A 64 -4.62 -16.99 -3.10
N ASP A 65 -3.35 -17.24 -3.46
CA ASP A 65 -2.17 -16.69 -2.79
C ASP A 65 -1.87 -15.22 -3.16
N ILE A 66 -2.61 -14.64 -4.11
CA ILE A 66 -2.38 -13.28 -4.59
C ILE A 66 -3.38 -12.32 -3.94
N CYS A 67 -2.84 -11.30 -3.28
CA CYS A 67 -3.61 -10.18 -2.73
C CYS A 67 -3.40 -8.94 -3.58
N VAL A 68 -4.46 -8.45 -4.23
CA VAL A 68 -4.45 -7.23 -5.05
C VAL A 68 -4.99 -6.08 -4.21
N VAL A 69 -4.12 -5.10 -3.94
CA VAL A 69 -4.48 -3.87 -3.22
C VAL A 69 -4.50 -2.71 -4.22
N LYS A 70 -5.65 -2.07 -4.39
CA LYS A 70 -5.82 -0.89 -5.26
C LYS A 70 -6.12 0.33 -4.40
N ALA A 71 -5.32 1.38 -4.54
CA ALA A 71 -5.60 2.68 -3.95
C ALA A 71 -6.33 3.56 -4.96
N GLN A 72 -7.44 4.18 -4.54
CA GLN A 72 -8.04 5.27 -5.29
C GLN A 72 -7.24 6.54 -4.96
N MET A 73 -6.48 7.04 -5.94
CA MET A 73 -5.77 8.31 -5.83
C MET A 73 -6.59 9.39 -6.53
N ASP A 74 -7.22 10.27 -5.76
CA ASP A 74 -7.82 11.48 -6.30
C ASP A 74 -6.69 12.51 -6.48
N TYR A 75 -6.44 12.90 -7.74
CA TYR A 75 -5.58 14.02 -8.09
C TYR A 75 -6.48 15.23 -8.33
N THR A 76 -6.92 15.87 -7.25
CA THR A 76 -7.52 17.20 -7.27
C THR A 76 -6.73 18.10 -6.33
#